data_AF-A0A317X6S5-F1
#
_entry.id   AF-A0A317X6S5-F1
#
_cell.length_a   1.000
_cell.length_b   1.000
_cell.length_c   1.000
_cell.angle_alpha   90.00
_cell.angle_beta   90.00
_cell.angle_gamma   90.00
#
_symmetry.space_group_name_H-M   'P 1'
#
loop_
_entity.id
_entity.type
_entity.pdbx_description
1 polymer ?
#
loop_
_entity_poly.entity_id
_entity_poly.type
_entity_poly.pdbx_seq_one_letter_code
_entity_poly.pdbx_strand_id
1 'polypeptide(L)'
;MLLPSTCSPAPSVPHQHTSRQQHSLASCFALRSQSRRNSSQLARAIAPRPGTTAETYVAYGMTQKLFEACSNQADYKIPQLSQKGAQVPKTSAGEDLGVGEGWWYEELGLVPTFSTWSQVTFLHMYLLTVRLRALPSHESLQTYSRHLIDHFSHNAEHRMDVLHGLSSRGIRNKFLKDLFIQWRGVLAAYDEGLIKGDAVLGAAVWRNLWKANHTAPDGNELDWSKIAQVVAYMRRVLSELSQVPEADLVFQLERQKGGSPGIFSYSDVDQKVVISQR
;
A
#
# COMPACT_ATOMS: atom_id res chain seq x y z
N MET A 1 -9.30 5.66 82.49
CA MET A 1 -10.64 5.07 82.27
C MET A 1 -10.72 4.64 80.81
N LEU A 2 -10.99 3.34 80.60
CA LEU A 2 -11.66 2.71 79.43
C LEU A 2 -10.91 2.79 78.08
N LEU A 3 -10.11 1.78 77.70
CA LEU A 3 -10.46 0.50 77.03
C LEU A 3 -10.20 0.58 75.51
N PRO A 4 -9.27 -0.22 74.94
CA PRO A 4 -9.14 -0.42 73.51
C PRO A 4 -10.04 -1.58 73.04
N SER A 5 -10.76 -1.38 71.94
CA SER A 5 -11.61 -2.41 71.34
C SER A 5 -10.78 -3.41 70.54
N THR A 6 -10.73 -4.64 71.05
CA THR A 6 -10.30 -5.86 70.36
C THR A 6 -11.42 -6.38 69.46
N CYS A 7 -11.12 -6.71 68.20
CA CYS A 7 -11.99 -7.54 67.37
C CYS A 7 -11.26 -8.85 67.05
N SER A 8 -11.86 -9.96 67.50
CA SER A 8 -11.42 -11.35 67.29
C SER A 8 -11.97 -11.92 65.97
N PRO A 9 -11.43 -13.05 65.46
CA PRO A 9 -11.45 -13.42 64.06
C PRO A 9 -12.64 -14.31 63.66
N ALA A 10 -12.92 -14.36 62.35
CA ALA A 10 -13.85 -15.29 61.72
C ALA A 10 -13.11 -16.25 60.76
N PRO A 11 -13.66 -17.43 60.45
CA PRO A 11 -12.91 -18.68 60.39
C PRO A 11 -12.47 -19.12 58.99
N SER A 12 -11.45 -19.98 58.98
CA SER A 12 -10.91 -20.76 57.87
C SER A 12 -11.85 -21.89 57.41
N VAL A 13 -12.07 -22.01 56.10
CA VAL A 13 -12.72 -23.16 55.43
C VAL A 13 -11.92 -23.50 54.15
N PRO A 14 -11.76 -24.78 53.78
CA PRO A 14 -10.52 -25.33 53.25
C PRO A 14 -10.44 -25.44 51.73
N HIS A 15 -9.20 -25.60 51.24
CA HIS A 15 -8.89 -26.09 49.91
C HIS A 15 -9.57 -27.44 49.63
N GLN A 16 -10.29 -27.51 48.51
CA GLN A 16 -10.53 -28.77 47.80
C GLN A 16 -10.09 -28.62 46.34
N HIS A 17 -9.12 -29.46 45.98
CA HIS A 17 -8.79 -29.82 44.61
C HIS A 17 -9.97 -30.61 44.03
N THR A 18 -10.57 -30.10 42.96
CA THR A 18 -11.41 -30.90 42.06
C THR A 18 -10.88 -30.75 40.63
N SER A 19 -10.25 -31.82 40.16
CA SER A 19 -9.93 -32.05 38.76
C SER A 19 -11.20 -32.08 37.92
N ARG A 20 -11.30 -31.24 36.89
CA ARG A 20 -12.29 -31.40 35.82
C ARG A 20 -11.61 -31.29 34.47
N GLN A 21 -11.55 -32.43 33.79
CA GLN A 21 -11.13 -32.60 32.40
C GLN A 21 -12.09 -31.88 31.43
N GLN A 22 -11.50 -31.37 30.35
CA GLN A 22 -12.06 -31.17 28.99
C GLN A 22 -13.24 -30.18 28.86
N HIS A 23 -13.26 -29.20 27.96
CA HIS A 23 -12.88 -29.24 26.55
C HIS A 23 -12.27 -27.92 26.06
N SER A 24 -11.23 -28.05 25.25
CA SER A 24 -10.67 -27.01 24.40
C SER A 24 -11.72 -26.54 23.38
N LEU A 25 -12.09 -25.26 23.42
CA LEU A 25 -12.78 -24.58 22.31
C LEU A 25 -11.74 -24.07 21.30
N ALA A 26 -10.93 -24.99 20.76
CA ALA A 26 -10.09 -24.77 19.59
C ALA A 26 -10.73 -25.46 18.38
N SER A 27 -11.76 -24.84 17.81
CA SER A 27 -12.29 -25.13 16.46
C SER A 27 -13.25 -23.99 16.18
N CYS A 28 -12.93 -23.02 15.31
CA CYS A 28 -13.18 -23.13 13.89
C CYS A 28 -12.45 -21.99 13.13
N PHE A 29 -11.14 -22.10 12.91
CA PHE A 29 -10.46 -21.35 11.84
C PHE A 29 -9.25 -22.14 11.33
N ALA A 30 -9.49 -23.40 10.97
CA ALA A 30 -8.56 -24.16 10.14
C ALA A 30 -9.02 -24.04 8.67
N LEU A 31 -8.87 -22.85 8.08
CA LEU A 31 -8.80 -22.73 6.63
C LEU A 31 -7.50 -23.40 6.18
N ARG A 32 -7.56 -24.71 5.93
CA ARG A 32 -6.54 -25.42 5.16
C ARG A 32 -6.56 -24.83 3.75
N SER A 33 -5.74 -23.80 3.53
CA SER A 33 -5.38 -23.38 2.18
C SER A 33 -4.48 -24.46 1.58
N GLN A 34 -5.09 -25.46 0.95
CA GLN A 34 -4.39 -26.26 -0.05
C GLN A 34 -4.21 -25.40 -1.31
N SER A 35 -3.39 -24.35 -1.20
CA SER A 35 -2.92 -23.64 -2.38
C SER A 35 -2.01 -24.58 -3.16
N ARG A 36 -2.48 -25.01 -4.34
CA ARG A 36 -1.69 -25.80 -5.28
C ARG A 36 -0.46 -24.98 -5.67
N ARG A 37 0.68 -25.46 -5.18
CA ARG A 37 2.04 -24.95 -5.37
C ARG A 37 2.49 -25.04 -6.84
N ASN A 38 1.94 -24.21 -7.72
CA ASN A 38 2.37 -24.12 -9.12
C ASN A 38 3.28 -22.91 -9.34
N SER A 39 4.35 -22.77 -8.55
CA SER A 39 5.50 -21.98 -9.00
C SER A 39 6.17 -22.75 -10.15
N SER A 40 6.58 -22.08 -11.23
CA SER A 40 7.37 -22.75 -12.27
C SER A 40 8.58 -23.46 -11.64
N GLN A 41 8.85 -24.72 -12.03
CA GLN A 41 9.93 -25.51 -11.41
C GLN A 41 11.30 -24.82 -11.52
N LEU A 42 11.50 -24.02 -12.57
CA LEU A 42 12.69 -23.19 -12.75
C LEU A 42 12.83 -22.10 -11.67
N ALA A 43 11.74 -21.39 -11.35
CA ALA A 43 11.79 -20.29 -10.40
C ALA A 43 12.13 -20.76 -8.98
N ARG A 44 11.71 -21.97 -8.60
CA ARG A 44 12.12 -22.60 -7.32
C ARG A 44 13.56 -23.06 -7.29
N ALA A 45 14.11 -23.53 -8.41
CA ALA A 45 15.46 -24.06 -8.47
C ALA A 45 16.54 -22.96 -8.35
N ILE A 46 16.19 -21.71 -8.67
CA ILE A 46 17.11 -20.57 -8.68
C ILE A 46 16.93 -19.67 -7.43
N ALA A 47 15.90 -19.93 -6.62
CA ALA A 47 15.62 -19.13 -5.43
C ALA A 47 16.74 -19.27 -4.38
N PRO A 48 17.37 -18.17 -3.94
CA PRO A 48 18.40 -18.22 -2.90
C PRO A 48 17.81 -18.65 -1.55
N ARG A 49 18.66 -19.24 -0.71
CA ARG A 49 18.26 -19.65 0.65
C ARG A 49 17.97 -18.41 1.52
N PRO A 50 16.96 -18.47 2.40
CA PRO A 50 16.69 -17.41 3.37
C PRO A 50 17.93 -17.06 4.22
N GLY A 51 18.14 -15.78 4.50
CA GLY A 51 19.24 -15.22 5.30
C GLY A 51 20.59 -15.10 4.59
N THR A 52 20.66 -15.28 3.26
CA THR A 52 21.94 -15.23 2.52
C THR A 52 22.19 -13.89 1.81
N THR A 53 23.46 -13.54 1.60
CA THR A 53 23.85 -12.36 0.79
C THR A 53 23.29 -12.43 -0.64
N ALA A 54 23.17 -13.65 -1.19
CA ALA A 54 22.53 -13.89 -2.49
C ALA A 54 21.03 -13.58 -2.47
N GLU A 55 20.32 -13.90 -1.38
CA GLU A 55 18.92 -13.48 -1.19
C GLU A 55 18.80 -11.97 -1.14
N THR A 56 19.69 -11.28 -0.43
CA THR A 56 19.64 -9.81 -0.32
C THR A 56 19.80 -9.14 -1.69
N TYR A 57 20.72 -9.60 -2.53
CA TYR A 57 20.94 -9.04 -3.87
C TYR A 57 19.77 -9.33 -4.83
N VAL A 58 19.27 -10.57 -4.81
CA VAL A 58 18.10 -10.95 -5.63
C VAL A 58 16.85 -10.19 -5.15
N ALA A 59 16.65 -10.06 -3.84
CA ALA A 59 15.56 -9.29 -3.26
C ALA A 59 15.64 -7.81 -3.62
N TYR A 60 16.83 -7.21 -3.64
CA TYR A 60 17.02 -5.82 -4.07
C TYR A 60 16.58 -5.62 -5.54
N GLY A 61 17.05 -6.48 -6.46
CA GLY A 61 16.68 -6.38 -7.88
C GLY A 61 15.18 -6.65 -8.12
N MET A 62 14.59 -7.63 -7.41
CA MET A 62 13.16 -7.90 -7.50
C MET A 62 12.33 -6.75 -6.95
N THR A 63 12.68 -6.23 -5.77
CA THR A 63 11.97 -5.09 -5.16
C THR A 63 12.09 -3.83 -5.98
N GLN A 64 13.19 -3.64 -6.72
CA GLN A 64 13.30 -2.54 -7.68
C GLN A 64 12.23 -2.67 -8.77
N LYS A 65 12.05 -3.86 -9.35
CA LYS A 65 11.01 -4.09 -10.38
C LYS A 65 9.59 -3.95 -9.82
N LEU A 66 9.36 -4.45 -8.61
CA LEU A 66 8.09 -4.28 -7.90
C LEU A 66 7.79 -2.79 -7.66
N PHE A 67 8.80 -2.02 -7.24
CA PHE A 67 8.66 -0.57 -7.03
C PHE A 67 8.42 0.17 -8.35
N GLU A 68 9.18 -0.14 -9.41
CA GLU A 68 8.99 0.44 -10.75
C GLU A 68 7.52 0.28 -11.19
N ALA A 69 6.97 -0.94 -11.05
CA ALA A 69 5.57 -1.23 -11.36
C ALA A 69 4.56 -0.40 -10.55
N CYS A 70 4.87 -0.08 -9.28
CA CYS A 70 4.06 0.83 -8.46
C CYS A 70 4.18 2.28 -8.94
N SER A 71 5.40 2.73 -9.19
CA SER A 71 5.71 4.12 -9.53
C SER A 71 5.22 4.54 -10.92
N ASN A 72 5.13 3.58 -11.84
CA ASN A 72 4.69 3.79 -13.22
C ASN A 72 3.19 4.07 -13.33
N GLN A 73 2.39 3.74 -12.29
CA GLN A 73 0.93 3.86 -12.33
C GLN A 73 0.44 5.30 -12.46
N ALA A 74 1.18 6.25 -11.89
CA ALA A 74 0.89 7.67 -11.98
C ALA A 74 2.13 8.45 -12.41
N ASP A 75 2.92 7.90 -13.33
CA ASP A 75 4.06 8.64 -13.85
C ASP A 75 3.61 9.92 -14.59
N TYR A 76 4.46 10.94 -14.57
CA TYR A 76 4.18 12.23 -15.17
C TYR A 76 5.48 12.89 -15.62
N LYS A 77 5.35 13.81 -16.57
CA LYS A 77 6.46 14.61 -17.12
C LYS A 77 6.14 16.09 -16.96
N ILE A 78 7.17 16.93 -16.96
CA ILE A 78 7.02 18.39 -17.02
C ILE A 78 7.73 18.87 -18.30
N PRO A 79 7.03 18.93 -19.44
CA PRO A 79 7.63 19.27 -20.75
C PRO A 79 8.36 20.62 -20.76
N GLN A 80 7.91 21.56 -19.93
CA GLN A 80 8.47 22.91 -19.82
C GLN A 80 9.93 22.91 -19.35
N LEU A 81 10.39 21.87 -18.64
CA LEU A 81 11.78 21.77 -18.18
C LEU A 81 12.78 21.64 -19.34
N SER A 82 12.34 21.14 -20.51
CA SER A 82 13.17 21.05 -21.71
C SER A 82 13.17 22.35 -22.54
N GLN A 83 12.33 23.33 -22.19
CA GLN A 83 12.17 24.58 -22.93
C GLN A 83 12.87 25.72 -22.21
N LYS A 84 13.80 26.40 -22.88
CA LYS A 84 14.58 27.49 -22.29
C LYS A 84 13.66 28.66 -21.90
N GLY A 85 13.59 28.97 -20.60
CA GLY A 85 12.81 30.09 -20.07
C GLY A 85 11.31 29.83 -19.90
N ALA A 86 10.83 28.60 -20.14
CA ALA A 86 9.45 28.25 -19.87
C ALA A 86 9.20 28.16 -18.35
N GLN A 87 8.05 28.67 -17.90
CA GLN A 87 7.61 28.52 -16.52
C GLN A 87 6.82 27.22 -16.38
N VAL A 88 7.09 26.48 -15.31
CA VAL A 88 6.31 25.30 -14.95
C VAL A 88 4.93 25.77 -14.46
N PRO A 89 3.83 25.30 -15.08
CA PRO A 89 2.49 25.63 -14.62
C PRO A 89 2.28 25.17 -13.19
N LYS A 90 1.44 25.87 -12.42
CA LYS A 90 1.15 25.53 -11.03
C LYS A 90 -0.33 25.34 -10.79
N THR A 91 -0.67 24.46 -9.87
CA THR A 91 -2.03 24.35 -9.33
C THR A 91 -2.37 25.57 -8.48
N SER A 92 -3.65 25.73 -8.12
CA SER A 92 -4.08 26.76 -7.16
C SER A 92 -3.41 26.64 -5.79
N ALA A 93 -2.97 25.43 -5.42
CA ALA A 93 -2.20 25.15 -4.21
C ALA A 93 -0.68 25.38 -4.36
N GLY A 94 -0.22 25.83 -5.52
CA GLY A 94 1.20 26.14 -5.78
C GLY A 94 2.08 24.94 -6.18
N GLU A 95 1.48 23.76 -6.37
CA GLU A 95 2.19 22.56 -6.82
C GLU A 95 2.52 22.64 -8.30
N ASP A 96 3.70 22.19 -8.70
CA ASP A 96 4.05 22.09 -10.11
C ASP A 96 3.15 21.07 -10.82
N LEU A 97 2.60 21.49 -11.95
CA LEU A 97 1.68 20.73 -12.78
C LEU A 97 2.41 20.17 -13.99
N GLY A 98 2.39 18.84 -14.11
CA GLY A 98 2.93 18.12 -15.26
C GLY A 98 1.86 17.69 -16.27
N VAL A 99 2.21 16.69 -17.05
CA VAL A 99 1.35 15.95 -17.96
C VAL A 99 1.55 14.46 -17.66
N GLY A 100 0.45 13.75 -17.42
CA GLY A 100 0.43 12.32 -17.19
C GLY A 100 -0.66 11.66 -18.03
N GLU A 101 -0.54 10.36 -18.22
CA GLU A 101 -1.46 9.55 -19.04
C GLU A 101 -2.05 8.40 -18.21
N GLY A 102 -3.18 7.86 -18.67
CA GLY A 102 -3.83 6.70 -18.07
C GLY A 102 -4.93 7.03 -17.06
N TRP A 103 -5.59 5.99 -16.59
CA TRP A 103 -6.90 6.09 -15.93
C TRP A 103 -6.90 6.91 -14.63
N TRP A 104 -5.77 6.98 -13.91
CA TRP A 104 -5.64 7.84 -12.73
C TRP A 104 -5.85 9.32 -13.06
N TYR A 105 -5.45 9.75 -14.26
CA TYR A 105 -5.60 11.13 -14.72
C TYR A 105 -6.84 11.31 -15.59
N GLU A 106 -7.06 10.41 -16.54
CA GLU A 106 -8.13 10.52 -17.55
C GLU A 106 -9.51 10.19 -16.99
N GLU A 107 -9.64 9.09 -16.24
CA GLU A 107 -10.93 8.63 -15.71
C GLU A 107 -11.21 9.26 -14.33
N LEU A 108 -10.22 9.21 -13.43
CA LEU A 108 -10.40 9.75 -12.08
C LEU A 108 -10.24 11.27 -12.02
N GLY A 109 -9.63 11.90 -13.03
CA GLY A 109 -9.42 13.35 -13.04
C GLY A 109 -8.41 13.84 -12.02
N LEU A 110 -7.50 12.97 -11.54
CA LEU A 110 -6.42 13.42 -10.66
C LEU A 110 -5.48 14.34 -11.44
N VAL A 111 -4.78 15.21 -10.72
CA VAL A 111 -3.87 16.18 -11.34
C VAL A 111 -2.45 15.60 -11.34
N PRO A 112 -1.69 15.62 -12.46
CA PRO A 112 -0.33 15.09 -12.54
C PRO A 112 0.67 15.98 -11.78
N THR A 113 0.75 15.78 -10.47
CA THR A 113 1.69 16.46 -9.56
C THR A 113 2.53 15.43 -8.80
N PHE A 114 3.62 15.89 -8.17
CA PHE A 114 4.42 15.07 -7.27
C PHE A 114 3.59 14.43 -6.15
N SER A 115 2.62 15.18 -5.60
CA SER A 115 1.76 14.68 -4.52
C SER A 115 0.83 13.58 -5.02
N THR A 116 0.28 13.69 -6.22
CA THR A 116 -0.57 12.63 -6.79
C THR A 116 0.26 11.39 -7.06
N TRP A 117 1.43 11.56 -7.69
CA TRP A 117 2.35 10.45 -7.95
C TRP A 117 2.74 9.72 -6.66
N SER A 118 3.11 10.44 -5.61
CA SER A 118 3.54 9.81 -4.35
C SER A 118 2.41 9.04 -3.68
N GLN A 119 1.19 9.58 -3.66
CA GLN A 119 0.03 8.93 -3.03
C GLN A 119 -0.47 7.71 -3.83
N VAL A 120 -0.47 7.78 -5.16
CA VAL A 120 -0.78 6.61 -6.01
C VAL A 120 0.32 5.56 -5.88
N THR A 121 1.59 5.95 -5.83
CA THR A 121 2.71 5.01 -5.61
C THR A 121 2.59 4.33 -4.24
N PHE A 122 2.25 5.08 -3.17
CA PHE A 122 1.98 4.51 -1.85
C PHE A 122 0.80 3.54 -1.87
N LEU A 123 -0.28 3.83 -2.59
CA LEU A 123 -1.40 2.89 -2.73
C LEU A 123 -0.92 1.55 -3.30
N HIS A 124 -0.13 1.53 -4.36
CA HIS A 124 0.37 0.28 -4.95
C HIS A 124 1.41 -0.41 -4.07
N MET A 125 2.32 0.34 -3.46
CA MET A 125 3.26 -0.19 -2.47
C MET A 125 2.52 -0.81 -1.28
N TYR A 126 1.39 -0.24 -0.86
CA TYR A 126 0.53 -0.81 0.17
C TYR A 126 -0.05 -2.14 -0.26
N LEU A 127 -0.62 -2.23 -1.46
CA LEU A 127 -1.18 -3.47 -2.01
C LEU A 127 -0.13 -4.59 -2.05
N LEU A 128 1.11 -4.27 -2.46
CA LEU A 128 2.23 -5.20 -2.37
C LEU A 128 2.58 -5.56 -0.94
N THR A 129 2.65 -4.58 -0.04
CA THR A 129 2.97 -4.82 1.37
C THR A 129 1.98 -5.79 2.01
N VAL A 130 0.68 -5.66 1.72
CA VAL A 130 -0.34 -6.62 2.17
C VAL A 130 -0.03 -8.03 1.66
N ARG A 131 0.32 -8.18 0.37
CA ARG A 131 0.70 -9.49 -0.20
C ARG A 131 2.00 -10.04 0.40
N LEU A 132 2.99 -9.19 0.65
CA LEU A 132 4.28 -9.56 1.22
C LEU A 132 4.14 -10.01 2.68
N ARG A 133 3.19 -9.46 3.44
CA ARG A 133 2.90 -9.90 4.82
C ARG A 133 2.38 -11.34 4.90
N ALA A 134 1.91 -11.90 3.79
CA ALA A 134 1.49 -13.30 3.69
C ALA A 134 2.65 -14.26 3.32
N LEU A 135 3.88 -13.77 3.17
CA LEU A 135 5.06 -14.61 2.94
C LEU A 135 5.40 -15.42 4.21
N PRO A 136 5.96 -16.64 4.04
CA PRO A 136 6.26 -17.52 5.18
C PRO A 136 7.43 -17.02 6.04
N SER A 137 8.28 -16.16 5.50
CA SER A 137 9.49 -15.64 6.17
C SER A 137 9.30 -14.19 6.59
N HIS A 138 9.32 -13.95 7.90
CA HIS A 138 9.27 -12.60 8.46
C HIS A 138 10.51 -11.77 8.08
N GLU A 139 11.68 -12.40 8.00
CA GLU A 139 12.92 -11.75 7.58
C GLU A 139 12.83 -11.25 6.12
N SER A 140 12.29 -12.09 5.22
CA SER A 140 12.09 -11.70 3.83
C SER A 140 11.08 -10.54 3.74
N LEU A 141 9.99 -10.54 4.51
CA LEU A 141 9.08 -9.38 4.60
C LEU A 141 9.81 -8.09 5.01
N GLN A 142 10.66 -8.14 6.03
CA GLN A 142 11.39 -6.97 6.51
C GLN A 142 12.36 -6.43 5.45
N THR A 143 13.09 -7.33 4.78
CA THR A 143 14.01 -6.99 3.68
C THR A 143 13.28 -6.34 2.51
N TYR A 144 12.18 -6.94 2.05
CA TYR A 144 11.39 -6.36 0.95
C TYR A 144 10.79 -5.01 1.32
N SER A 145 10.24 -4.88 2.53
CA SER A 145 9.65 -3.62 3.00
C SER A 145 10.69 -2.51 3.07
N ARG A 146 11.91 -2.82 3.53
CA ARG A 146 13.04 -1.89 3.56
C ARG A 146 13.44 -1.45 2.15
N HIS A 147 13.65 -2.39 1.24
CA HIS A 147 14.06 -2.03 -0.13
C HIS A 147 12.98 -1.26 -0.88
N LEU A 148 11.70 -1.60 -0.72
CA LEU A 148 10.60 -0.84 -1.33
C LEU A 148 10.60 0.64 -0.91
N ILE A 149 10.80 0.93 0.39
CA ILE A 149 10.85 2.32 0.85
C ILE A 149 12.16 3.02 0.46
N ASP A 150 13.27 2.29 0.38
CA ASP A 150 14.54 2.84 -0.12
C ASP A 150 14.43 3.25 -1.60
N HIS A 151 13.87 2.37 -2.45
CA HIS A 151 13.61 2.66 -3.87
C HIS A 151 12.67 3.86 -4.06
N PHE A 152 11.59 3.92 -3.28
CA PHE A 152 10.69 5.09 -3.26
C PHE A 152 11.45 6.36 -2.89
N SER A 153 12.25 6.33 -1.83
CA SER A 153 12.97 7.51 -1.34
C SER A 153 13.96 8.03 -2.38
N HIS A 154 14.69 7.14 -3.07
CA HIS A 154 15.59 7.50 -4.16
C HIS A 154 14.85 8.10 -5.35
N ASN A 155 13.72 7.52 -5.77
CA ASN A 155 12.94 8.05 -6.89
C ASN A 155 12.30 9.40 -6.54
N ALA A 156 11.78 9.54 -5.32
CA ALA A 156 11.24 10.79 -4.80
C ALA A 156 12.30 11.89 -4.75
N GLU A 157 13.51 11.59 -4.25
CA GLU A 157 14.62 12.56 -4.25
C GLU A 157 14.99 13.00 -5.67
N HIS A 158 15.08 12.05 -6.59
CA HIS A 158 15.39 12.34 -7.99
C HIS A 158 14.32 13.24 -8.64
N ARG A 159 13.03 12.94 -8.44
CA ARG A 159 11.94 13.79 -8.96
C ARG A 159 11.96 15.18 -8.32
N MET A 160 12.19 15.29 -7.01
CA MET A 160 12.31 16.58 -6.33
C MET A 160 13.44 17.44 -6.92
N ASP A 161 14.58 16.84 -7.21
CA ASP A 161 15.73 17.54 -7.80
C ASP A 161 15.48 17.89 -9.27
N VAL A 162 15.15 16.89 -10.10
CA VAL A 162 15.08 17.03 -11.56
C VAL A 162 13.79 17.67 -12.05
N LEU A 163 12.64 17.28 -11.51
CA LEU A 163 11.34 17.79 -11.98
C LEU A 163 10.92 19.09 -11.28
N HIS A 164 11.30 19.25 -10.00
CA HIS A 164 10.81 20.35 -9.16
C HIS A 164 11.90 21.35 -8.77
N GLY A 165 13.13 21.17 -9.25
CA GLY A 165 14.23 22.10 -9.02
C GLY A 165 14.63 22.26 -7.54
N LEU A 166 14.26 21.32 -6.68
CA LEU A 166 14.61 21.32 -5.25
C LEU A 166 16.06 20.86 -5.06
N SER A 167 17.00 21.67 -5.53
CA SER A 167 18.44 21.36 -5.52
C SER A 167 19.07 21.32 -4.12
N SER A 168 18.41 21.92 -3.12
CA SER A 168 18.87 21.89 -1.74
C SER A 168 18.65 20.53 -1.08
N ARG A 169 19.75 19.81 -0.81
CA ARG A 169 19.76 18.54 -0.06
C ARG A 169 19.01 18.62 1.27
N GLY A 170 19.17 19.71 2.01
CA GLY A 170 18.51 19.90 3.31
C GLY A 170 16.99 19.94 3.18
N ILE A 171 16.49 20.63 2.14
CA ILE A 171 15.06 20.71 1.83
C ILE A 171 14.56 19.31 1.43
N ARG A 172 15.23 18.64 0.48
CA ARG A 172 14.82 17.29 0.05
C ARG A 172 14.78 16.30 1.21
N ASN A 173 15.77 16.30 2.11
CA ASN A 173 15.78 15.44 3.29
C ASN A 173 14.61 15.70 4.24
N LYS A 174 14.15 16.95 4.35
CA LYS A 174 12.94 17.28 5.13
C LYS A 174 11.70 16.67 4.46
N PHE A 175 11.53 16.90 3.15
CA PHE A 175 10.43 16.34 2.39
C PHE A 175 10.41 14.80 2.42
N LEU A 176 11.56 14.13 2.32
CA LEU A 176 11.65 12.66 2.44
C LEU A 176 11.18 12.15 3.81
N LYS A 177 11.52 12.87 4.90
CA LYS A 177 11.01 12.55 6.25
C LYS A 177 9.49 12.72 6.33
N ASP A 178 8.96 13.79 5.74
CA ASP A 178 7.51 14.04 5.71
C ASP A 178 6.80 12.94 4.90
N LEU A 179 7.34 12.54 3.75
CA LEU A 179 6.84 11.42 2.95
C LEU A 179 6.90 10.09 3.70
N PHE A 180 7.94 9.83 4.49
CA PHE A 180 8.03 8.62 5.30
C PHE A 180 6.95 8.57 6.39
N ILE A 181 6.62 9.71 7.01
CA ILE A 181 5.50 9.82 7.96
C ILE A 181 4.18 9.59 7.23
N GLN A 182 3.98 10.18 6.05
CA GLN A 182 2.80 9.96 5.22
C GLN A 182 2.63 8.49 4.85
N TRP A 183 3.70 7.81 4.43
CA TRP A 183 3.69 6.38 4.12
C TRP A 183 3.16 5.54 5.30
N ARG A 184 3.63 5.82 6.51
CA ARG A 184 3.13 5.13 7.72
C ARG A 184 1.66 5.43 8.01
N GLY A 185 1.21 6.66 7.75
CA GLY A 185 -0.20 7.02 7.83
C GLY A 185 -1.06 6.26 6.82
N VAL A 186 -0.57 6.11 5.58
CA VAL A 186 -1.20 5.32 4.53
C VAL A 186 -1.34 3.85 4.95
N LEU A 187 -0.25 3.24 5.46
CA LEU A 187 -0.29 1.86 5.97
C LEU A 187 -1.41 1.68 7.00
N ALA A 188 -1.44 2.54 8.02
CA ALA A 188 -2.43 2.45 9.09
C ALA A 188 -3.87 2.66 8.60
N ALA A 189 -4.10 3.69 7.77
CA ALA A 189 -5.43 4.04 7.29
C ALA A 189 -6.01 2.98 6.35
N TYR A 190 -5.20 2.41 5.46
CA TYR A 190 -5.66 1.35 4.57
C TYR A 190 -5.82 0.01 5.31
N ASP A 191 -4.95 -0.32 6.27
CA ASP A 191 -5.14 -1.51 7.11
C ASP A 191 -6.45 -1.44 7.90
N GLU A 192 -6.77 -0.27 8.47
CA GLU A 192 -8.05 -0.03 9.11
C GLU A 192 -9.22 -0.19 8.13
N GLY A 193 -9.12 0.40 6.93
CA GLY A 193 -10.13 0.32 5.89
C GLY A 193 -10.41 -1.10 5.40
N LEU A 194 -9.36 -1.92 5.20
CA LEU A 194 -9.52 -3.31 4.78
C LEU A 194 -10.32 -4.13 5.79
N ILE A 195 -10.11 -3.88 7.09
CA ILE A 195 -10.74 -4.61 8.20
C ILE A 195 -12.16 -4.11 8.46
N LYS A 196 -12.37 -2.78 8.49
CA LYS A 196 -13.65 -2.18 8.88
C LYS A 196 -14.67 -2.07 7.75
N GLY A 197 -14.25 -2.22 6.50
CA GLY A 197 -15.14 -2.26 5.32
C GLY A 197 -14.97 -1.07 4.38
N ASP A 198 -15.69 -1.14 3.26
CA ASP A 198 -15.45 -0.30 2.09
C ASP A 198 -15.72 1.19 2.32
N ALA A 199 -16.63 1.56 3.23
CA ALA A 199 -16.85 2.96 3.59
C ALA A 199 -15.61 3.56 4.29
N VAL A 200 -14.97 2.81 5.20
CA VAL A 200 -13.76 3.26 5.90
C VAL A 200 -12.57 3.29 4.94
N LEU A 201 -12.47 2.30 4.06
CA LEU A 201 -11.45 2.27 3.01
C LEU A 201 -11.62 3.45 2.04
N GLY A 202 -12.86 3.75 1.63
CA GLY A 202 -13.19 4.89 0.78
C GLY A 202 -12.83 6.23 1.43
N ALA A 203 -13.09 6.38 2.73
CA ALA A 203 -12.65 7.56 3.48
C ALA A 203 -11.12 7.70 3.51
N ALA A 204 -10.38 6.60 3.64
CA ALA A 204 -8.92 6.61 3.58
C ALA A 204 -8.41 6.98 2.17
N VAL A 205 -9.01 6.42 1.11
CA VAL A 205 -8.70 6.73 -0.29
C VAL A 205 -8.95 8.22 -0.57
N TRP A 206 -10.11 8.74 -0.15
CA TRP A 206 -10.46 10.15 -0.30
C TRP A 206 -9.46 11.09 0.37
N ARG A 207 -9.06 10.81 1.62
CA ARG A 207 -8.05 11.61 2.32
C ARG A 207 -6.70 11.60 1.63
N ASN A 208 -6.28 10.45 1.09
CA ASN A 208 -4.93 10.29 0.53
C ASN A 208 -4.85 10.78 -0.93
N LEU A 209 -5.77 10.38 -1.80
CA LEU A 209 -5.73 10.72 -3.23
C LEU A 209 -6.38 12.07 -3.55
N TRP A 210 -7.48 12.40 -2.89
CA TRP A 210 -8.21 13.66 -3.08
C TRP A 210 -7.92 14.69 -1.99
N LYS A 211 -6.94 14.43 -1.12
CA LYS A 211 -6.50 15.38 -0.07
C LYS A 211 -7.64 15.85 0.84
N ALA A 212 -8.64 14.99 1.06
CA ALA A 212 -9.86 15.32 1.79
C ALA A 212 -10.65 16.52 1.19
N ASN A 213 -10.52 16.75 -0.11
CA ASN A 213 -11.26 17.79 -0.81
C ASN A 213 -12.62 17.28 -1.29
N HIS A 214 -13.66 18.09 -1.14
CA HIS A 214 -15.01 17.80 -1.65
C HIS A 214 -15.25 18.32 -3.07
N THR A 215 -14.26 19.01 -3.63
CA THR A 215 -14.31 19.60 -4.96
C THR A 215 -13.26 18.95 -5.85
N ALA A 216 -13.66 18.55 -7.05
CA ALA A 216 -12.76 18.07 -8.08
C ALA A 216 -11.88 19.21 -8.62
N PRO A 217 -10.76 18.91 -9.31
CA PRO A 217 -9.85 19.95 -9.82
C PRO A 217 -10.50 20.94 -10.81
N ASP A 218 -11.62 20.56 -11.42
CA ASP A 218 -12.41 21.39 -12.34
C ASP A 218 -13.35 22.38 -11.61
N GLY A 219 -13.41 22.33 -10.27
CA GLY A 219 -14.27 23.18 -9.44
C GLY A 219 -15.66 22.62 -9.16
N ASN A 220 -16.00 21.44 -9.70
CA ASN A 220 -17.28 20.79 -9.46
C ASN A 220 -17.26 19.95 -8.18
N GLU A 221 -18.44 19.55 -7.69
CA GLU A 221 -18.52 18.57 -6.60
C GLU A 221 -17.82 17.26 -6.98
N LEU A 222 -17.13 16.66 -6.00
CA LEU A 222 -16.43 15.41 -6.20
C LEU A 222 -17.41 14.28 -6.53
N ASP A 223 -17.19 13.60 -7.65
CA ASP A 223 -17.90 12.36 -7.97
C ASP A 223 -17.42 11.22 -7.06
N TRP A 224 -18.22 10.91 -6.04
CA TRP A 224 -17.96 9.85 -5.08
C TRP A 224 -17.84 8.44 -5.70
N SER A 225 -18.35 8.22 -6.92
CA SER A 225 -18.14 6.93 -7.59
C SER A 225 -16.69 6.69 -7.98
N LYS A 226 -15.90 7.76 -8.20
CA LYS A 226 -14.46 7.65 -8.45
C LYS A 226 -13.72 7.09 -7.23
N ILE A 227 -14.12 7.49 -6.02
CA ILE A 227 -13.60 6.90 -4.77
C ILE A 227 -14.01 5.44 -4.66
N ALA A 228 -15.28 5.13 -4.90
CA ALA A 228 -15.77 3.75 -4.87
C ALA A 228 -15.06 2.85 -5.91
N GLN A 229 -14.72 3.40 -7.07
CA GLN A 229 -13.99 2.70 -8.12
C GLN A 229 -12.56 2.36 -7.69
N VAL A 230 -11.87 3.27 -7.00
CA VAL A 230 -10.55 2.97 -6.42
C VAL A 230 -10.65 1.91 -5.31
N VAL A 231 -11.72 1.94 -4.51
CA VAL A 231 -11.97 0.89 -3.51
C VAL A 231 -12.18 -0.48 -4.17
N ALA A 232 -13.01 -0.55 -5.21
CA ALA A 232 -13.24 -1.78 -5.99
C ALA A 232 -11.92 -2.29 -6.61
N TYR A 233 -11.14 -1.38 -7.20
CA TYR A 233 -9.80 -1.65 -7.71
C TYR A 233 -8.89 -2.26 -6.64
N MET A 234 -8.80 -1.66 -5.45
CA MET A 234 -7.96 -2.18 -4.36
C MET A 234 -8.39 -3.59 -3.94
N ARG A 235 -9.71 -3.85 -3.83
CA ARG A 235 -10.25 -5.17 -3.48
C ARG A 235 -9.91 -6.22 -4.55
N ARG A 236 -10.11 -5.88 -5.83
CA ARG A 236 -9.76 -6.75 -6.95
C ARG A 236 -8.27 -7.06 -6.97
N VAL A 237 -7.42 -6.04 -6.90
CA VAL A 237 -5.96 -6.20 -6.93
C VAL A 237 -5.47 -7.07 -5.77
N LEU A 238 -5.96 -6.87 -4.54
CA LEU A 238 -5.61 -7.73 -3.42
C LEU A 238 -6.05 -9.18 -3.64
N SER A 239 -7.26 -9.37 -4.19
CA SER A 239 -7.76 -10.70 -4.53
C SER A 239 -6.87 -11.38 -5.57
N GLU A 240 -6.49 -10.69 -6.65
CA GLU A 240 -5.60 -11.21 -7.68
C GLU A 240 -4.20 -11.51 -7.12
N LEU A 241 -3.57 -10.56 -6.41
CA LEU A 241 -2.26 -10.72 -5.78
C LEU A 241 -2.22 -11.94 -4.83
N SER A 242 -3.31 -12.22 -4.12
CA SER A 242 -3.39 -13.37 -3.20
C SER A 242 -3.21 -14.72 -3.91
N GLN A 243 -3.48 -14.79 -5.21
CA GLN A 243 -3.37 -16.00 -6.02
C GLN A 243 -2.02 -16.12 -6.72
N VAL A 244 -1.19 -15.07 -6.73
CA VAL A 244 0.10 -15.05 -7.41
C VAL A 244 1.19 -15.69 -6.53
N PRO A 245 1.92 -16.71 -7.02
CA PRO A 245 3.11 -17.22 -6.34
C PRO A 245 4.17 -16.12 -6.19
N GLU A 246 4.92 -16.13 -5.09
CA GLU A 246 5.94 -15.10 -4.79
C GLU A 246 6.91 -14.88 -5.95
N ALA A 247 7.42 -15.97 -6.53
CA ALA A 247 8.40 -15.92 -7.60
C ALA A 247 7.85 -15.32 -8.92
N ASP A 248 6.52 -15.24 -9.05
CA ASP A 248 5.85 -14.74 -10.24
C ASP A 248 5.35 -13.30 -10.06
N LEU A 249 5.45 -12.72 -8.85
CA LEU A 249 4.91 -11.40 -8.53
C LEU A 249 5.39 -10.34 -9.52
N VAL A 250 6.69 -10.26 -9.76
CA VAL A 250 7.31 -9.26 -10.66
C VAL A 250 6.72 -9.32 -12.07
N PHE A 251 6.33 -10.50 -12.56
CA PHE A 251 5.88 -10.68 -13.94
C PHE A 251 4.40 -10.37 -14.13
N GLN A 252 3.60 -10.26 -13.07
CA GLN A 252 2.15 -10.11 -13.18
C GLN A 252 1.63 -8.71 -12.86
N LEU A 253 2.44 -7.81 -12.29
CA LEU A 253 1.99 -6.47 -11.92
C LEU A 253 1.71 -5.58 -13.14
N GLU A 254 2.64 -5.56 -14.10
CA GLU A 254 2.55 -4.74 -15.30
C GLU A 254 2.03 -5.53 -16.50
N ARG A 255 1.61 -4.79 -17.55
CA ARG A 255 1.15 -5.39 -18.80
C ARG A 255 2.23 -6.29 -19.40
N GLN A 256 1.87 -7.54 -19.66
CA GLN A 256 2.81 -8.47 -20.29
C GLN A 256 2.95 -8.18 -21.78
N LYS A 257 4.12 -8.50 -22.34
CA LYS A 257 4.45 -8.33 -23.79
C LYS A 257 3.49 -9.07 -24.75
N GLY A 258 2.59 -9.92 -24.24
CA GLY A 258 1.56 -10.65 -24.99
C GLY A 258 0.16 -10.02 -24.96
N GLY A 259 -0.01 -8.82 -24.40
CA GLY A 259 -1.25 -8.04 -24.51
C GLY A 259 -2.22 -8.14 -23.32
N SER A 260 -2.12 -9.19 -22.49
CA SER A 260 -2.93 -9.31 -21.27
C SER A 260 -2.64 -8.18 -20.29
N PRO A 261 -3.68 -7.51 -19.74
CA PRO A 261 -3.49 -6.49 -18.72
C PRO A 261 -2.82 -7.09 -17.48
N GLY A 262 -1.84 -6.37 -16.92
CA GLY A 262 -1.27 -6.73 -15.63
C GLY A 262 -2.24 -6.42 -14.49
N ILE A 263 -1.99 -6.97 -13.30
CA ILE A 263 -2.86 -6.86 -12.12
C ILE A 263 -3.17 -5.40 -11.78
N PHE A 264 -2.18 -4.50 -11.89
CA PHE A 264 -2.37 -3.09 -11.60
C PHE A 264 -3.13 -2.31 -12.68
N SER A 265 -3.41 -2.93 -13.82
CA SER A 265 -4.12 -2.26 -14.91
C SER A 265 -5.56 -1.95 -14.51
N TYR A 266 -6.08 -0.92 -15.14
CA TYR A 266 -7.51 -0.62 -15.16
C TYR A 266 -8.33 -1.83 -15.64
N SER A 267 -9.49 -2.04 -15.03
CA SER A 267 -10.47 -3.05 -15.44
C SER A 267 -11.88 -2.50 -15.38
N ASP A 268 -12.65 -2.68 -16.45
CA ASP A 268 -14.07 -2.27 -16.50
C ASP A 268 -14.92 -2.95 -15.41
N VAL A 269 -14.45 -4.07 -14.87
CA VAL A 269 -15.12 -4.75 -13.76
C VAL A 269 -15.19 -3.85 -12.53
N ASP A 270 -14.15 -3.06 -12.26
CA ASP A 270 -14.10 -2.16 -11.11
C ASP A 270 -15.18 -1.08 -11.22
N GLN A 271 -15.38 -0.55 -12.43
CA GLN A 271 -16.43 0.43 -12.72
C GLN A 271 -17.83 -0.19 -12.67
N LYS A 272 -18.00 -1.38 -13.26
CA LYS A 272 -19.30 -2.08 -13.31
C LYS A 272 -19.82 -2.42 -11.92
N VAL A 273 -18.95 -2.83 -11.00
CA VAL A 273 -19.32 -3.12 -9.61
C VAL A 273 -19.87 -1.88 -8.91
N VAL A 274 -19.30 -0.71 -9.17
CA VAL A 274 -19.80 0.56 -8.60
C VAL A 274 -21.14 0.95 -9.21
N ILE A 275 -21.30 0.79 -10.53
CA ILE A 275 -22.54 1.13 -11.22
C ILE A 275 -23.68 0.19 -10.80
N SER A 276 -23.42 -1.11 -10.63
CA SER A 276 -24.47 -2.07 -10.27
C SER A 276 -24.96 -1.95 -8.83
N GLN A 277 -24.31 -1.13 -8.01
CA GLN A 277 -24.71 -0.83 -6.62
C GLN A 277 -25.38 0.54 -6.46
N ARG A 278 -25.56 1.31 -7.54
CA ARG A 278 -26.38 2.53 -7.57
C ARG A 278 -27.85 2.18 -7.79
#